data_AF-A0A6P0XU41-F1
#
_entry.id   AF-A0A6P0XU41-F1
#
_cell.length_a   1.000
_cell.length_b   1.000
_cell.length_c   1.000
_cell.angle_alpha   90.00
_cell.angle_beta   90.00
_cell.angle_gamma   90.00
#
_symmetry.space_group_name_H-M   'P 1'
#
loop_
_entity.id
_entity.type
_entity.pdbx_description
1 polymer ?
#
loop_
_entity_poly.entity_id
_entity_poly.type
_entity_poly.pdbx_seq_one_letter_code
_entity_poly.pdbx_strand_id
1 'polypeptide(L)'
;ETLSYIRRAGYSIWYNPQMLLWHHISSKRLQRSYLLKISQSIGLNRYPLRMLHYQPWQRPLMSLAYFINDFKRLVQYFWQNQRDIRRGDLVAQCELNLHSYSLLGAWYFWRQRHRKLTIIRTEIIVNLLGQKRANSRNFL
;
A
#
# COMPACT_ATOMS: atom_id res chain seq x y z
N GLU A 1 -7.42 3.93 -5.22
CA GLU A 1 -7.38 4.98 -4.19
C GLU A 1 -8.26 6.17 -4.57
N THR A 2 -8.05 6.80 -5.73
CA THR A 2 -8.85 7.95 -6.22
C THR A 2 -10.36 7.73 -6.21
N LEU A 3 -10.84 6.62 -6.79
CA LEU A 3 -12.28 6.29 -6.80
C LEU A 3 -12.86 6.11 -5.39
N SER A 4 -12.07 5.60 -4.45
CA SER A 4 -12.50 5.42 -3.06
C SER A 4 -12.69 6.77 -2.36
N TYR A 5 -11.84 7.76 -2.64
CA TYR A 5 -12.01 9.12 -2.13
C TYR A 5 -13.20 9.84 -2.76
N ILE A 6 -13.38 9.72 -4.09
CA ILE A 6 -14.56 10.28 -4.79
C ILE A 6 -15.86 9.75 -4.18
N ARG A 7 -15.94 8.43 -3.97
CA ARG A 7 -17.09 7.80 -3.31
C ARG A 7 -17.29 8.30 -1.88
N ARG A 8 -16.23 8.43 -1.08
CA ARG A 8 -16.31 8.95 0.30
C ARG A 8 -16.72 10.42 0.38
N ALA A 9 -16.41 11.21 -0.65
CA ALA A 9 -16.80 12.61 -0.75
C ALA A 9 -18.26 12.81 -1.18
N GLY A 10 -19.03 11.72 -1.35
CA GLY A 10 -20.46 11.78 -1.66
C GLY A 10 -20.78 11.90 -3.15
N TYR A 11 -19.79 11.85 -4.03
CA TYR A 11 -20.02 11.86 -5.47
C TYR A 11 -20.60 10.52 -5.93
N SER A 12 -21.66 10.58 -6.75
CA SER A 12 -22.25 9.41 -7.40
C SER A 12 -21.31 8.86 -8.47
N ILE A 13 -20.94 7.59 -8.35
CA ILE A 13 -20.24 6.87 -9.42
C ILE A 13 -21.30 6.39 -10.40
N TRP A 14 -21.38 7.06 -11.56
CA TRP A 14 -22.29 6.68 -12.62
C TRP A 14 -21.77 5.44 -13.35
N TYR A 15 -22.62 4.42 -13.47
CA TYR A 15 -22.35 3.24 -14.29
C TYR A 15 -23.24 3.29 -15.52
N ASN A 16 -22.63 3.30 -16.70
CA ASN A 16 -23.35 3.23 -17.98
C ASN A 16 -23.06 1.86 -18.64
N PRO A 17 -23.98 0.88 -18.54
CA PRO A 17 -23.77 -0.45 -19.13
C PRO A 17 -23.75 -0.42 -20.67
N GLN A 18 -24.30 0.61 -21.30
CA GLN A 18 -24.31 0.77 -22.76
C GLN A 18 -23.00 1.37 -23.29
N MET A 19 -22.14 1.89 -22.41
CA MET A 19 -20.86 2.47 -22.81
C MET A 19 -19.86 1.37 -23.16
N LEU A 20 -19.57 1.21 -24.45
CA LEU A 20 -18.56 0.28 -24.96
C LEU A 20 -17.23 0.99 -25.12
N LEU A 21 -16.19 0.48 -24.46
CA LEU A 21 -14.83 0.99 -24.56
C LEU A 21 -13.93 -0.07 -25.17
N TRP A 22 -13.35 0.23 -26.33
CA TRP A 22 -12.33 -0.62 -26.95
C TRP A 22 -10.99 -0.41 -26.23
N HIS A 23 -10.60 -1.36 -25.38
CA HIS A 23 -9.33 -1.30 -24.68
C HIS A 23 -8.27 -2.14 -25.37
N HIS A 24 -7.31 -1.48 -26.02
CA HIS A 24 -6.16 -2.17 -26.59
C HIS A 24 -5.14 -2.53 -25.50
N ILE A 25 -5.04 -3.81 -25.17
CA ILE A 25 -4.03 -4.34 -24.22
C ILE A 25 -2.76 -4.65 -25.00
N SER A 26 -1.73 -3.83 -24.83
CA SER A 26 -0.45 -4.08 -25.48
C SER A 26 0.20 -5.37 -24.97
N SER A 27 0.88 -6.10 -25.86
CA SER A 27 1.61 -7.33 -25.54
C SER A 27 2.65 -7.16 -24.42
N LYS A 28 3.22 -5.95 -24.28
CA LYS A 28 4.12 -5.57 -23.18
C LYS A 28 3.49 -5.80 -21.80
N ARG A 29 2.16 -5.67 -21.65
CA ARG A 29 1.45 -5.92 -20.38
C ARG A 29 1.35 -7.39 -20.01
N LEU A 30 1.57 -8.30 -20.96
CA LEU A 30 1.56 -9.75 -20.74
C LEU A 30 2.97 -10.31 -20.52
N GLN A 31 3.99 -9.45 -20.56
CA GLN A 31 5.36 -9.88 -20.28
C GLN A 31 5.54 -10.18 -18.79
N ARG A 32 6.34 -11.21 -18.51
CA ARG A 32 6.69 -11.66 -17.17
C ARG A 32 7.12 -10.53 -16.23
N SER A 33 8.02 -9.67 -16.69
CA SER A 33 8.52 -8.53 -15.90
C SER A 33 7.41 -7.57 -15.49
N TYR A 34 6.49 -7.28 -16.41
CA TYR A 34 5.33 -6.44 -16.14
C TYR A 34 4.37 -7.11 -15.14
N LEU A 35 4.06 -8.39 -15.35
CA LEU A 35 3.11 -9.15 -14.52
C LEU A 35 3.60 -9.32 -13.08
N LEU A 36 4.90 -9.55 -12.87
CA LEU A 36 5.47 -9.60 -11.53
C LEU A 36 5.42 -8.22 -10.85
N LYS A 37 5.76 -7.15 -11.59
CA LYS A 37 5.74 -5.77 -11.08
C LYS A 37 4.33 -5.29 -10.73
N ILE A 38 3.33 -5.60 -11.57
CA ILE A 38 1.94 -5.23 -11.29
C ILE A 38 1.41 -6.03 -10.09
N SER A 39 1.72 -7.32 -9.97
CA SER A 39 1.33 -8.15 -8.82
C SER A 39 1.91 -7.61 -7.51
N GLN A 40 3.19 -7.23 -7.52
CA GLN A 40 3.83 -6.52 -6.40
C GLN A 40 3.10 -5.23 -6.04
N SER A 41 2.81 -4.40 -7.04
CA SER A 41 2.15 -3.10 -6.85
C SER A 41 0.74 -3.26 -6.28
N ILE A 42 -0.02 -4.25 -6.77
CA ILE A 42 -1.35 -4.59 -6.26
C ILE A 42 -1.24 -5.08 -4.80
N GLY A 43 -0.25 -5.94 -4.50
CA GLY A 43 -0.01 -6.45 -3.15
C GLY A 43 0.20 -5.33 -2.15
N LEU A 44 1.13 -4.41 -2.42
CA LEU A 44 1.40 -3.26 -1.56
C LEU A 44 0.15 -2.37 -1.38
N ASN A 45 -0.59 -2.11 -2.45
CA ASN A 45 -1.77 -1.23 -2.42
C ASN A 45 -2.98 -1.82 -1.68
N ARG A 46 -3.00 -3.12 -1.37
CA ARG A 46 -4.09 -3.71 -0.56
C ARG A 46 -4.15 -3.14 0.85
N TYR A 47 -3.00 -2.89 1.48
CA TYR A 47 -2.95 -2.36 2.83
C TYR A 47 -3.67 -0.99 2.97
N PRO A 48 -3.28 0.07 2.24
CA PRO A 48 -3.94 1.37 2.37
C PRO A 48 -5.42 1.30 2.00
N LEU A 49 -5.80 0.52 0.98
CA LEU A 49 -7.20 0.32 0.61
C LEU A 49 -8.03 -0.31 1.74
N ARG A 50 -7.49 -1.31 2.43
CA ARG A 50 -8.17 -1.89 3.62
C ARG A 50 -8.28 -0.85 4.74
N MET A 51 -7.21 -0.10 4.99
CA MET A 51 -7.18 0.93 6.05
C MET A 51 -8.09 2.13 5.80
N LEU A 52 -8.55 2.36 4.56
CA LEU A 52 -9.53 3.42 4.26
C LEU A 52 -10.88 3.20 4.95
N HIS A 53 -11.23 1.95 5.28
CA HIS A 53 -12.49 1.60 5.93
C HIS A 53 -12.49 1.84 7.44
N TYR A 54 -11.32 2.08 8.04
CA TYR A 54 -11.15 2.14 9.50
C TYR A 54 -10.72 3.53 9.97
N GLN A 55 -11.21 3.89 11.15
CA GLN A 55 -10.80 5.12 11.83
C GLN A 55 -9.31 5.08 12.20
N PRO A 56 -8.61 6.23 12.29
CA PRO A 56 -7.17 6.26 12.55
C PRO A 56 -6.71 5.45 13.76
N TRP A 57 -7.53 5.37 14.81
CA TRP A 57 -7.25 4.62 16.03
C TRP A 57 -7.46 3.10 15.88
N GLN A 58 -8.32 2.65 14.96
CA GLN A 58 -8.57 1.22 14.68
C GLN A 58 -7.50 0.62 13.76
N ARG A 59 -6.84 1.45 12.96
CA ARG A 59 -5.82 1.02 11.99
C ARG A 59 -4.70 0.17 12.59
N PRO A 60 -4.08 0.49 13.74
CA PRO A 60 -3.03 -0.37 14.29
C PRO A 60 -3.52 -1.78 14.61
N LEU A 61 -4.68 -1.90 15.26
CA LEU A 61 -5.28 -3.20 15.59
C LEU A 61 -5.64 -3.99 14.32
N MET A 62 -6.31 -3.36 13.36
CA MET A 62 -6.65 -4.02 12.11
C MET A 62 -5.43 -4.37 11.26
N SER A 63 -4.35 -3.59 11.34
CA SER A 63 -3.09 -3.91 10.67
C SER A 63 -2.51 -5.24 11.16
N LEU A 64 -2.54 -5.47 12.48
CA LEU A 64 -2.09 -6.74 13.07
C LEU A 64 -3.01 -7.90 12.67
N ALA A 65 -4.33 -7.71 12.74
CA ALA A 65 -5.29 -8.73 12.33
C ALA A 65 -5.10 -9.15 10.86
N TYR A 66 -4.95 -8.18 9.95
CA TYR A 66 -4.69 -8.47 8.54
C TYR A 66 -3.31 -9.07 8.30
N PHE A 67 -2.29 -8.69 9.07
CA PHE A 67 -0.96 -9.29 8.97
C PHE A 67 -1.02 -10.78 9.29
N ILE A 68 -1.68 -11.17 10.39
CA ILE A 68 -1.84 -12.58 10.77
C ILE A 68 -2.62 -13.35 9.70
N ASN A 69 -3.72 -12.78 9.20
CA ASN A 69 -4.51 -13.41 8.13
C ASN A 69 -3.72 -13.57 6.82
N ASP A 70 -2.99 -12.54 6.40
CA ASP A 70 -2.20 -12.59 5.16
C ASP A 70 -1.02 -13.56 5.31
N PHE A 71 -0.43 -13.67 6.51
CA PHE A 71 0.62 -14.64 6.81
C PHE A 71 0.09 -16.06 6.69
N LYS A 72 -1.06 -16.37 7.31
CA LYS A 72 -1.71 -17.68 7.19
C LYS A 72 -1.99 -18.02 5.72
N ARG A 73 -2.51 -17.06 4.94
CA ARG A 73 -2.79 -17.25 3.52
C ARG A 73 -1.53 -17.53 2.71
N LEU A 74 -0.44 -16.81 3.00
CA LEU A 74 0.85 -17.02 2.34
C LEU A 74 1.41 -18.43 2.61
N VAL A 75 1.41 -18.85 3.88
CA VAL A 75 1.88 -20.19 4.27
C VAL A 75 1.03 -21.28 3.62
N GLN A 76 -0.30 -21.13 3.67
CA GLN A 76 -1.22 -22.08 3.05
C GLN A 76 -1.00 -22.19 1.53
N TYR A 77 -0.88 -21.05 0.85
CA TYR A 77 -0.64 -21.00 -0.59
C TYR A 77 0.71 -21.64 -0.96
N PHE A 78 1.76 -21.33 -0.20
CA PHE A 78 3.09 -21.90 -0.41
C PHE A 78 3.08 -23.42 -0.26
N TRP A 79 2.38 -23.95 0.75
CA TRP A 79 2.29 -25.40 0.98
C TRP A 79 1.51 -26.12 -0.12
N GLN A 80 0.39 -25.55 -0.56
CA GLN A 80 -0.48 -26.15 -1.58
C GLN A 80 0.16 -26.13 -2.98
N ASN A 81 0.81 -25.02 -3.34
CA ASN A 81 1.28 -24.76 -4.70
C ASN A 81 2.80 -24.93 -4.87
N GLN A 82 3.46 -25.64 -3.95
CA GLN A 82 4.91 -25.86 -3.96
C GLN A 82 5.43 -26.48 -5.28
N ARG A 83 4.63 -27.31 -5.95
CA ARG A 83 5.01 -27.97 -7.21
C ARG A 83 5.07 -26.97 -8.36
N ASP A 84 4.08 -26.08 -8.46
CA ASP A 84 3.99 -25.09 -9.53
C ASP A 84 5.00 -23.96 -9.34
N ILE A 85 5.27 -23.59 -8.09
CA ILE A 85 6.35 -22.67 -7.73
C ILE A 85 7.71 -23.24 -8.18
N ARG A 86 7.99 -24.52 -7.89
CA ARG A 86 9.25 -25.18 -8.29
C ARG A 86 9.41 -25.31 -9.81
N ARG A 87 8.30 -25.52 -10.53
CA ARG A 87 8.29 -25.56 -12.00
C ARG A 87 8.53 -24.19 -12.65
N GLY A 88 8.45 -23.11 -11.88
CA GLY A 88 8.69 -21.77 -12.38
C GLY A 88 7.50 -21.16 -13.11
N ASP A 89 6.28 -21.63 -12.85
CA ASP A 89 5.07 -21.08 -13.46
C ASP A 89 4.91 -19.60 -13.14
N LEU A 90 4.60 -18.81 -14.17
CA LEU A 90 4.45 -17.37 -14.08
C LEU A 90 3.28 -16.97 -13.19
N VAL A 91 2.16 -17.70 -13.30
CA VAL A 91 0.94 -17.41 -12.53
C VAL A 91 1.21 -17.64 -11.04
N ALA A 92 1.78 -18.80 -10.70
CA ALA A 92 2.14 -19.13 -9.32
C ALA A 92 3.12 -18.10 -8.71
N GLN A 93 4.08 -17.61 -9.49
CA GLN A 93 5.00 -16.55 -9.03
C GLN A 93 4.32 -15.20 -8.84
N CYS A 94 3.39 -14.83 -9.71
CA CYS A 94 2.61 -13.61 -9.57
C CYS A 94 1.75 -13.65 -8.29
N GLU A 95 1.07 -14.76 -8.03
CA GLU A 95 0.25 -14.94 -6.83
C GLU A 95 1.09 -14.95 -5.55
N LEU A 96 2.23 -15.65 -5.56
CA LEU A 96 3.17 -15.62 -4.44
C LEU A 96 3.70 -14.21 -4.16
N ASN A 97 4.06 -13.45 -5.21
CA ASN A 97 4.45 -12.06 -5.09
C ASN A 97 3.31 -11.22 -4.49
N LEU A 98 2.09 -11.37 -5.01
CA LEU A 98 0.92 -10.65 -4.52
C LEU A 98 0.70 -10.88 -3.01
N HIS A 99 0.79 -12.13 -2.54
CA HIS A 99 0.64 -12.46 -1.13
C HIS A 99 1.80 -11.92 -0.27
N SER A 100 3.03 -12.08 -0.75
CA SER A 100 4.24 -11.57 -0.07
C SER A 100 4.18 -10.06 0.12
N TYR A 101 3.86 -9.31 -0.94
CA TYR A 101 3.76 -7.85 -0.88
C TYR A 101 2.52 -7.35 -0.14
N SER A 102 1.42 -8.13 -0.10
CA SER A 102 0.27 -7.83 0.77
C SER A 102 0.66 -7.87 2.24
N LEU A 103 1.44 -8.89 2.64
CA LEU A 103 1.95 -9.03 4.00
C LEU A 103 2.91 -7.90 4.36
N LEU A 104 3.86 -7.58 3.47
CA LEU A 104 4.84 -6.51 3.66
C LEU A 104 4.24 -5.10 3.60
N GLY A 105 3.04 -4.96 3.02
CA GLY A 105 2.37 -3.67 2.88
C GLY A 105 2.21 -2.93 4.20
N ALA A 106 1.79 -3.62 5.27
CA ALA A 106 1.65 -3.03 6.59
C ALA A 106 2.97 -2.41 7.08
N TRP A 107 4.06 -3.17 6.99
CA TRP A 107 5.39 -2.71 7.39
C TRP A 107 5.90 -1.54 6.54
N TYR A 108 5.73 -1.62 5.22
CA TYR A 108 6.14 -0.57 4.29
C TYR A 108 5.49 0.78 4.62
N PHE A 109 4.17 0.79 4.81
CA PHE A 109 3.43 2.02 5.11
C PHE A 109 3.66 2.52 6.53
N TRP A 110 3.83 1.63 7.51
CA TRP A 110 4.25 2.02 8.86
C TRP A 110 5.60 2.73 8.84
N ARG A 111 6.62 2.12 8.22
CA ARG A 111 7.95 2.73 8.08
C ARG A 111 7.89 4.09 7.39
N GLN A 112 7.11 4.19 6.31
CA GLN A 112 6.94 5.45 5.59
C GLN A 112 6.26 6.54 6.45
N ARG A 113 5.26 6.16 7.26
CA ARG A 113 4.59 7.06 8.20
C ARG A 113 5.55 7.53 9.30
N HIS A 114 6.31 6.61 9.90
CA HIS A 114 7.31 6.97 10.91
C HIS A 114 8.36 7.93 10.36
N ARG A 115 8.88 7.69 9.14
CA ARG A 115 9.85 8.59 8.51
C ARG A 115 9.31 10.01 8.33
N LYS A 116 8.06 10.15 7.87
CA LYS A 116 7.41 11.47 7.73
C LYS A 116 7.25 12.17 9.07
N LEU A 117 6.84 11.45 10.11
CA LEU A 117 6.69 12.00 11.46
C LEU A 117 8.03 12.49 12.03
N THR A 118 9.12 11.75 11.80
CA THR A 118 10.46 12.17 12.23
C THR A 118 10.88 13.48 11.56
N ILE A 119 10.70 13.59 10.23
CA ILE A 119 11.05 14.79 9.46
C ILE A 119 10.29 16.01 9.99
N ILE A 120 8.97 15.90 10.16
CA ILE A 120 8.13 17.00 10.68
C ILE A 120 8.56 17.40 12.09
N ARG A 121 8.84 16.42 12.96
CA ARG A 121 9.33 16.69 14.32
C ARG A 121 10.66 17.45 14.30
N THR A 122 11.60 17.06 13.44
CA THR A 122 12.88 17.79 13.30
C THR A 122 12.68 19.21 12.79
N GLU A 123 11.82 19.44 11.80
CA GLU A 123 11.53 20.80 11.29
C GLU A 123 10.92 21.70 12.38
N ILE A 124 9.97 21.18 13.16
CA ILE A 124 9.36 21.91 14.27
C ILE A 124 10.40 22.25 15.34
N ILE A 125 11.26 21.30 15.73
CA ILE A 125 12.31 21.53 16.72
C ILE A 125 13.30 22.59 16.23
N VAL A 126 13.72 22.51 14.96
CA VAL A 126 14.63 23.50 14.36
C VAL A 126 14.00 24.89 14.33
N ASN A 127 12.73 25.01 13.94
CA ASN A 127 12.02 26.29 13.95
C ASN A 127 11.87 26.86 15.37
N LEU A 128 11.51 26.04 16.35
CA LEU A 128 11.38 26.46 17.75
C LEU A 128 12.72 26.90 18.35
N LEU A 129 13.81 26.18 18.04
CA LEU A 129 15.16 26.55 18.47
C LEU A 129 15.67 27.81 17.77
N GLY A 130 15.35 27.98 16.48
CA GLY A 130 15.66 29.18 15.71
C GLY A 130 14.96 30.42 16.27
N GLN A 131 13.68 30.30 16.63
CA GLN A 131 12.90 31.39 17.23
C GLN A 131 13.44 31.78 18.62
N LYS A 132 13.83 30.79 19.44
CA LYS A 132 14.44 31.04 20.76
C LYS A 132 15.79 31.76 20.66
N ARG A 133 16.58 31.46 19.61
CA ARG A 133 17.88 32.09 19.34
C ARG A 133 17.75 33.51 18.75
N ALA A 134 16.68 33.80 18.02
CA ALA A 134 16.36 35.14 17.55
C ALA A 134 15.92 36.05 18.71
N ASN A 135 15.07 35.53 19.61
CA ASN A 135 14.61 36.29 20.77
C ASN A 135 15.74 36.62 21.77
N SER A 136 16.77 35.78 21.89
CA SER A 136 17.90 36.07 22.80
C SER A 136 18.89 37.12 22.27
N ARG A 137 18.85 37.47 20.98
CA ARG A 137 19.72 38.50 20.38
C ARG A 137 19.14 39.91 20.45
N ASN A 138 17.82 40.04 20.67
CA ASN A 138 17.14 41.34 20.79
C ASN A 138 17.15 41.92 22.21
N PHE A 139 17.84 41.25 23.16
CA PHE A 139 17.95 41.65 24.57
C PHE A 139 19.39 42.04 24.99
N LEU A 140 20.32 42.15 24.04
CA LEU A 140 21.66 42.72 24.20
C LEU A 140 21.76 43.98 23.34
#